data_AF-A0A5N6MJQ7-F1
#
_entry.id   AF-A0A5N6MJQ7-F1
#
_cell.length_a   1.000
_cell.length_b   1.000
_cell.length_c   1.000
_cell.angle_alpha   90.00
_cell.angle_beta   90.00
_cell.angle_gamma   90.00
#
_symmetry.space_group_name_H-M   'P 1'
#
loop_
_entity.id
_entity.type
_entity.pdbx_description
1 polymer ?
#
loop_
_entity_poly.entity_id
_entity_poly.type
_entity_poly.pdbx_seq_one_letter_code
_entity_poly.pdbx_strand_id
1 'polypeptide(L)'
;MNHDFETSLIKTMGHHKLPIFDNLRGKVSHKALDLLVEEKDKIRVMRNSNMTCSHQLWTSCGLPCDCHISKYLNTDTKIPLSEIDIFWTKLNTTNPTLLEEEEIDVIGQMDLVTEEINSKPPEIKKSLIKKGLSQVFSNKSNKKTPLVQKDTRGRPTLKAQKQKEQDVVKDNLASQESTFEPSGQSSFTTVTEKS
;
A
#
# COMPACT_ATOMS: atom_id res chain seq x y z
N MET A 1 3.85 39.11 17.56
CA MET A 1 5.27 38.73 17.68
C MET A 1 5.32 37.22 17.77
N ASN A 2 6.10 36.57 16.92
CA ASN A 2 6.10 35.12 16.68
C ASN A 2 6.76 34.37 17.86
N HIS A 3 6.03 34.20 18.96
CA HIS A 3 6.55 33.53 20.14
C HIS A 3 6.92 32.05 19.89
N ASP A 4 6.32 31.39 18.90
CA ASP A 4 6.45 29.92 18.73
C ASP A 4 7.83 29.46 18.25
N PHE A 5 8.49 30.21 17.37
CA PHE A 5 9.81 29.83 16.83
C PHE A 5 10.95 30.14 17.79
N GLU A 6 10.92 31.30 18.44
CA GLU A 6 11.91 31.65 19.47
C GLU A 6 11.77 30.73 20.70
N THR A 7 10.53 30.36 21.05
CA THR A 7 10.29 29.32 22.06
C THR A 7 10.87 27.97 21.62
N SER A 8 10.82 27.64 20.32
CA SER A 8 11.44 26.42 19.78
C SER A 8 12.95 26.38 19.96
N LEU A 9 13.60 27.54 19.93
CA LEU A 9 15.04 27.68 20.10
C LEU A 9 15.46 27.60 21.58
N ILE A 10 14.73 28.28 22.47
CA ILE A 10 15.13 28.47 23.86
C ILE A 10 14.60 27.36 24.78
N LYS A 11 13.37 26.89 24.52
CA LYS A 11 12.67 25.96 25.39
C LYS A 11 12.68 24.55 24.81
N THR A 12 13.03 23.57 25.63
CA THR A 12 12.81 22.15 25.29
C THR A 12 11.55 21.65 25.98
N MET A 13 10.59 21.13 25.22
CA MET A 13 9.37 20.54 25.79
C MET A 13 9.67 19.17 26.41
N GLY A 14 8.94 18.80 27.47
CA GLY A 14 9.20 17.56 28.23
C GLY A 14 9.10 16.30 27.37
N HIS A 15 8.09 16.22 26.50
CA HIS A 15 7.87 15.08 25.61
C HIS A 15 8.87 14.98 24.45
N HIS A 16 9.67 16.03 24.21
CA HIS A 16 10.78 15.99 23.25
C HIS A 16 12.07 15.45 23.87
N LYS A 17 12.12 15.18 25.17
CA LYS A 17 13.31 14.67 25.89
C LYS A 17 13.54 13.17 25.66
N LEU A 18 13.52 12.76 24.40
CA LEU A 18 13.80 11.40 23.96
C LEU A 18 15.24 11.33 23.42
N PRO A 19 16.05 10.32 23.80
CA PRO A 19 17.46 10.22 23.38
C PRO A 19 17.65 10.27 21.86
N ILE A 20 16.73 9.65 21.11
CA ILE A 20 16.73 9.63 19.64
C ILE A 20 16.65 11.03 19.00
N PHE A 21 16.08 12.02 19.71
CA PHE A 21 15.91 13.39 19.21
C PHE A 21 16.96 14.37 19.75
N ASP A 22 17.94 13.91 20.53
CA ASP A 22 18.96 14.76 21.15
C ASP A 22 19.65 15.70 20.16
N ASN A 23 19.96 15.22 18.95
CA ASN A 23 20.63 16.00 17.90
C ASN A 23 19.73 17.08 17.27
N LEU A 24 18.42 16.99 17.45
CA LEU A 24 17.41 17.84 16.83
C LEU A 24 16.95 18.97 17.76
N ARG A 25 16.94 18.73 19.07
CA ARG A 25 16.45 19.72 20.06
C ARG A 25 17.20 21.04 19.96
N GLY A 26 16.45 22.15 19.94
CA GLY A 26 16.99 23.51 19.79
C GLY A 26 17.52 23.84 18.40
N LYS A 27 17.48 22.90 17.44
CA LYS A 27 17.89 23.08 16.05
C LYS A 27 16.76 22.90 15.05
N VAL A 28 15.66 22.27 15.45
CA VAL A 28 14.46 22.07 14.64
C VAL A 28 13.24 22.63 15.37
N SER A 29 12.19 22.97 14.62
CA SER A 29 10.95 23.50 15.19
C SER A 29 10.27 22.51 16.13
N HIS A 30 9.57 23.02 17.15
CA HIS A 30 8.75 22.19 18.02
C HIS A 30 7.69 21.42 17.23
N LYS A 31 7.13 22.04 16.18
CA LYS A 31 6.15 21.38 15.32
C LYS A 31 6.73 20.14 14.62
N ALA A 32 7.98 20.20 14.15
CA ALA A 32 8.65 19.03 13.59
C ALA A 32 8.83 17.92 14.64
N LEU A 33 9.28 18.29 15.85
CA LEU A 33 9.45 17.33 16.95
C LEU A 33 8.12 16.70 17.37
N ASP A 34 7.02 17.47 17.40
CA ASP A 34 5.69 16.94 17.71
C ASP A 34 5.25 15.89 16.68
N LEU A 35 5.46 16.16 15.39
CA LEU A 35 5.17 15.19 14.32
C LEU A 35 6.03 13.92 14.44
N LEU A 36 7.31 14.06 14.78
CA LEU A 36 8.20 12.91 14.98
C LEU A 36 7.83 12.08 16.21
N VAL A 37 7.38 12.71 17.30
CA VAL A 37 6.87 12.01 18.48
C VAL A 37 5.64 11.18 18.11
N GLU A 38 4.68 11.79 17.40
CA GLU A 38 3.46 11.13 16.95
C GLU A 38 3.79 9.92 16.05
N GLU A 39 4.71 10.10 15.10
CA GLU A 39 5.12 9.04 14.18
C GLU A 39 5.86 7.90 14.90
N LYS A 40 6.71 8.25 15.89
CA LYS A 40 7.38 7.26 16.75
C LYS A 40 6.38 6.43 17.57
N ASP A 41 5.27 7.03 18.01
CA ASP A 41 4.24 6.29 18.76
C ASP A 41 3.47 5.32 17.85
N LYS A 42 3.29 5.66 16.58
CA LYS A 42 2.69 4.75 15.57
C LYS A 42 3.52 3.48 15.37
N ILE A 43 4.84 3.51 15.52
CA ILE A 43 5.70 2.32 15.38
C ILE A 43 5.22 1.17 16.27
N ARG A 44 4.81 1.47 17.52
CA ARG A 44 4.31 0.44 18.46
C ARG A 44 3.02 -0.19 17.95
N VAL A 45 2.11 0.63 17.42
CA VAL A 45 0.82 0.17 16.88
C VAL A 45 1.02 -0.63 15.59
N MET A 46 1.89 -0.14 14.69
CA MET A 46 2.20 -0.80 13.43
C MET A 46 2.85 -2.16 13.61
N ARG A 47 3.78 -2.29 14.56
CA ARG A 47 4.43 -3.57 14.89
C ARG A 47 3.40 -4.63 15.34
N ASN A 48 2.34 -4.22 16.02
CA ASN A 48 1.30 -5.13 16.48
C ASN A 48 0.26 -5.48 15.39
N SER A 49 0.15 -4.66 14.35
CA SER A 49 -0.90 -4.75 13.33
C SER A 49 -0.38 -5.14 11.94
N ASN A 50 0.91 -5.44 11.79
CA ASN A 50 1.58 -5.76 10.51
C ASN A 50 1.31 -4.73 9.40
N MET A 51 1.07 -3.47 9.79
CA MET A 51 0.84 -2.37 8.85
C MET A 51 2.15 -1.94 8.21
N THR A 52 2.09 -1.55 6.93
CA THR A 52 3.23 -1.01 6.19
C THR A 52 3.35 0.50 6.37
N CYS A 53 4.57 1.02 6.31
CA CYS A 53 4.83 2.46 6.39
C CYS A 53 4.32 3.19 5.13
N SER A 54 3.55 4.27 5.30
CA SER A 54 3.04 5.09 4.21
C SER A 54 4.09 6.02 3.58
N HIS A 55 5.23 6.24 4.25
CA HIS A 55 6.29 7.19 3.88
C HIS A 55 5.78 8.61 3.61
N GLN A 56 4.56 8.96 4.05
CA GLN A 56 3.95 10.25 3.77
C GLN A 56 4.73 11.36 4.45
N LEU A 57 5.08 11.19 5.73
CA LEU A 57 5.84 12.20 6.49
C LEU A 57 7.20 12.52 5.83
N TRP A 58 7.84 11.51 5.24
CA TRP A 58 9.09 11.67 4.50
C TRP A 58 8.89 12.39 3.18
N THR A 59 7.93 11.93 2.37
CA THR A 59 7.75 12.41 1.00
C THR A 59 7.05 13.76 0.89
N SER A 60 6.16 14.11 1.84
CA SER A 60 5.42 15.37 1.80
C SER A 60 5.95 16.44 2.74
N CYS A 61 6.59 16.04 3.85
CA CYS A 61 7.01 16.97 4.89
C CYS A 61 8.52 16.97 5.12
N GLY A 62 9.31 16.13 4.44
CA GLY A 62 10.76 16.09 4.64
C GLY A 62 11.18 15.69 6.06
N LEU A 63 10.37 14.87 6.73
CA LEU A 63 10.61 14.36 8.08
C LEU A 63 10.65 12.82 8.09
N PRO A 64 11.52 12.18 8.87
CA PRO A 64 11.58 10.72 9.01
C PRO A 64 10.21 10.07 9.28
N CYS A 65 9.78 9.15 8.41
CA CYS A 65 8.66 8.23 8.64
C CYS A 65 8.90 7.32 9.84
N ASP A 66 7.86 6.62 10.30
CA ASP A 66 7.95 5.52 11.28
C ASP A 66 9.05 4.51 10.93
N CYS A 67 9.23 4.25 9.63
CA CYS A 67 10.18 3.30 9.08
C CYS A 67 11.64 3.73 9.24
N HIS A 68 11.93 5.02 9.06
CA HIS A 68 13.25 5.60 9.26
C HIS A 68 13.54 5.73 10.75
N ILE A 69 12.58 6.25 11.52
CA ILE A 69 12.70 6.35 12.98
C ILE A 69 12.98 4.98 13.61
N SER A 70 12.31 3.92 13.15
CA SER A 70 12.54 2.54 13.60
C SER A 70 13.99 2.08 13.40
N LYS A 71 14.65 2.45 12.29
CA LYS A 71 16.07 2.11 12.04
C LYS A 71 16.98 2.69 13.13
N TYR A 72 16.78 3.97 13.48
CA TYR A 72 17.55 4.65 14.51
C TYR A 72 17.28 4.06 15.90
N LEU A 73 16.02 3.75 16.22
CA LEU A 73 15.66 3.07 17.47
C LEU A 73 16.31 1.68 17.59
N ASN A 74 16.33 0.89 16.51
CA ASN A 74 16.87 -0.47 16.54
C ASN A 74 18.42 -0.49 16.63
N THR A 75 19.08 0.58 16.21
CA THR A 75 20.54 0.73 16.28
C THR A 75 21.00 1.53 17.49
N ASP A 76 20.07 1.98 18.34
CA ASP A 76 20.29 2.90 19.46
C ASP A 76 21.07 4.17 19.03
N THR A 77 20.79 4.63 17.81
CA THR A 77 21.40 5.83 17.25
C THR A 77 20.42 7.00 17.25
N LYS A 78 20.98 8.20 17.23
CA LYS A 78 20.22 9.46 17.21
C LYS A 78 19.95 9.85 15.76
N ILE A 79 18.77 10.41 15.49
CA ILE A 79 18.46 10.92 14.15
C ILE A 79 19.42 12.08 13.86
N PRO A 80 20.21 12.03 12.79
CA PRO A 80 21.09 13.13 12.42
C PRO A 80 20.28 14.30 11.86
N LEU A 81 20.78 15.52 12.02
CA LEU A 81 20.10 16.72 11.52
C LEU A 81 19.95 16.73 9.99
N SER A 82 20.84 16.05 9.27
CA SER A 82 20.80 15.91 7.81
C SER A 82 19.60 15.13 7.28
N GLU A 83 18.91 14.37 8.13
CA GLU A 83 17.68 13.64 7.75
C GLU A 83 16.43 14.52 7.88
N ILE A 84 16.58 15.72 8.42
CA ILE A 84 15.50 16.70 8.59
C ILE A 84 15.64 17.74 7.49
N ASP A 85 14.55 17.97 6.76
CA ASP A 85 14.50 19.03 5.76
C ASP A 85 14.82 20.40 6.39
N ILE A 86 15.64 21.18 5.67
CA ILE A 86 16.11 22.51 6.06
C ILE A 86 14.95 23.46 6.42
N PHE A 87 13.77 23.26 5.84
CA PHE A 87 12.56 23.99 6.19
C PHE A 87 12.29 23.97 7.70
N TRP A 88 12.50 22.83 8.36
CA TRP A 88 12.24 22.67 9.79
C TRP A 88 13.36 23.20 10.68
N THR A 89 14.54 23.46 10.13
CA THR A 89 15.71 23.98 10.88
C THR A 89 15.78 25.50 10.90
N LYS A 90 15.04 26.18 10.01
CA LYS A 90 14.91 27.65 9.94
C LYS A 90 14.07 28.17 11.13
N LEU A 91 14.70 28.30 12.30
CA LEU A 91 14.08 28.79 13.54
C LEU A 91 14.12 30.31 13.71
N ASN A 92 14.99 31.02 12.99
CA ASN A 92 15.12 32.47 13.07
C ASN A 92 14.62 33.14 11.78
N THR A 93 13.78 34.15 11.91
CA THR A 93 13.32 34.97 10.78
C THR A 93 14.26 36.16 10.51
N THR A 94 15.16 36.46 11.45
CA THR A 94 15.91 37.72 11.51
C THR A 94 17.16 37.75 10.65
N ASN A 95 17.70 36.60 10.29
CA ASN A 95 18.75 36.44 9.29
C ASN A 95 18.60 35.02 8.75
N PRO A 96 18.04 34.82 7.55
CA PRO A 96 18.28 33.57 6.85
C PRO A 96 19.79 33.55 6.64
N THR A 97 20.51 32.80 7.48
CA THR A 97 21.87 32.42 7.12
C THR A 97 21.70 31.75 5.77
N LEU A 98 22.19 32.41 4.72
CA LEU A 98 22.45 31.82 3.43
C LEU A 98 23.44 30.69 3.73
N LEU A 99 22.91 29.55 4.20
CA LEU A 99 23.45 28.28 3.79
C LEU A 99 23.47 28.42 2.29
N GLU A 100 24.64 28.26 1.68
CA GLU A 100 24.77 28.17 0.24
C GLU A 100 23.73 27.14 -0.18
N GLU A 101 22.56 27.63 -0.59
CA GLU A 101 21.56 26.83 -1.28
C GLU A 101 22.35 26.48 -2.53
N GLU A 102 22.96 25.30 -2.54
CA GLU A 102 23.45 24.71 -3.77
C GLU A 102 22.19 24.58 -4.60
N GLU A 103 21.91 25.65 -5.36
CA GLU A 103 20.72 25.81 -6.15
C GLU A 103 20.79 24.66 -7.15
N ILE A 104 19.99 23.64 -6.91
CA ILE A 104 19.94 22.50 -7.79
C ILE A 104 19.35 23.04 -9.09
N ASP A 105 20.18 23.17 -10.12
CA ASP A 105 19.74 23.50 -11.46
C ASP A 105 18.92 22.32 -12.00
N VAL A 106 17.63 22.30 -11.65
CA VAL A 106 16.70 21.25 -12.05
C VAL A 106 16.61 21.16 -13.58
N ILE A 107 16.73 22.30 -14.27
CA ILE A 107 16.68 22.36 -15.72
C ILE A 107 17.93 21.70 -16.29
N GLY A 108 19.13 22.11 -15.86
CA GLY A 108 20.39 21.51 -16.31
C GLY A 108 20.49 20.02 -15.99
N GLN A 109 20.04 19.58 -14.80
CA GLN A 109 19.99 18.17 -14.45
C GLN A 109 19.02 17.39 -15.35
N MET A 110 17.86 17.97 -15.68
CA MET A 110 16.89 17.34 -16.59
C MET A 110 17.37 17.34 -18.04
N ASP A 111 18.16 18.33 -18.46
CA ASP A 111 18.80 18.38 -19.77
C ASP A 111 19.81 17.25 -19.95
N LEU A 112 20.64 16.97 -18.93
CA LEU A 112 21.55 15.81 -18.93
C LEU A 112 20.80 14.49 -19.09
N VAL A 113 19.68 14.34 -18.36
CA VAL A 113 18.81 13.16 -18.49
C VAL A 113 18.21 13.07 -19.89
N THR A 114 17.80 14.20 -20.46
CA THR A 114 17.21 14.29 -21.81
C THR A 114 18.23 13.92 -22.88
N GLU A 115 19.46 14.41 -22.77
CA GLU A 115 20.58 14.08 -23.68
C GLU A 115 20.91 12.57 -23.61
N GLU A 116 21.03 12.02 -22.40
CA GLU A 116 21.33 10.61 -22.20
C GLU A 116 20.23 9.70 -22.76
N ILE A 117 18.95 10.05 -22.59
CA ILE A 117 17.84 9.33 -23.22
C ILE A 117 17.89 9.48 -24.74
N ASN A 118 18.21 10.67 -25.24
CA ASN A 118 18.24 10.95 -26.67
C ASN A 118 19.36 10.21 -27.41
N SER A 119 20.46 9.88 -26.72
CA SER A 119 21.57 9.09 -27.25
C SER A 119 21.20 7.62 -27.52
N LYS A 120 20.09 7.10 -26.95
CA LYS A 120 19.72 5.68 -27.06
C LYS A 120 18.82 5.38 -28.27
N PRO A 121 18.80 4.13 -28.77
CA PRO A 121 17.84 3.67 -29.78
C PRO A 121 16.36 3.88 -29.41
N PRO A 122 15.44 4.07 -30.38
CA PRO A 122 14.02 4.39 -30.15
C PRO A 122 13.28 3.41 -29.22
N GLU A 123 13.61 2.13 -29.29
CA GLU A 123 13.03 1.05 -28.49
C GLU A 123 13.42 1.19 -27.01
N ILE A 124 14.66 1.62 -26.76
CA ILE A 124 15.21 1.84 -25.43
C ILE A 124 14.65 3.14 -24.84
N LYS A 125 14.50 4.21 -25.63
CA LYS A 125 13.90 5.49 -25.18
C LYS A 125 12.54 5.28 -24.53
N LYS A 126 11.66 4.52 -25.20
CA LYS A 126 10.30 4.23 -24.69
C LYS A 126 10.33 3.51 -23.34
N SER A 127 11.23 2.55 -23.17
CA SER A 127 11.40 1.80 -21.92
C SER A 127 11.93 2.67 -20.79
N LEU A 128 12.93 3.51 -21.07
CA LEU A 128 13.53 4.43 -20.09
C LEU A 128 12.54 5.48 -19.61
N ILE A 129 11.83 6.14 -20.52
CA ILE A 129 10.81 7.15 -20.19
C ILE A 129 9.71 6.52 -19.35
N LYS A 130 9.21 5.33 -19.73
CA LYS A 130 8.15 4.63 -18.98
C LYS A 130 8.59 4.30 -17.55
N LYS A 131 9.83 3.83 -17.36
CA LYS A 131 10.38 3.53 -16.04
C LYS A 131 10.60 4.80 -15.22
N GLY A 132 11.18 5.84 -15.81
CA GLY A 132 11.42 7.13 -15.16
C GLY A 132 10.11 7.76 -14.66
N LEU A 133 9.11 7.87 -15.55
CA LEU A 133 7.78 8.39 -15.19
C LEU A 133 7.11 7.58 -14.07
N SER A 134 7.31 6.25 -14.04
CA SER A 134 6.72 5.42 -12.98
C SER A 134 7.34 5.62 -11.60
N GLN A 135 8.60 6.04 -11.52
CA GLN A 135 9.23 6.40 -10.25
C GLN A 135 8.84 7.81 -9.82
N VAL A 136 8.89 8.78 -10.74
CA VAL A 136 8.57 10.19 -10.45
C VAL A 136 7.08 10.37 -10.12
N PHE A 137 6.21 9.65 -10.82
CA PHE A 137 4.76 9.70 -10.63
C PHE A 137 4.22 8.34 -10.19
N SER A 138 4.54 7.95 -8.96
CA SER A 138 4.06 6.69 -8.34
C SER A 138 2.54 6.50 -8.41
N ASN A 139 1.78 7.61 -8.50
CA ASN A 139 0.32 7.64 -8.42
C ASN A 139 -0.37 7.50 -9.80
N LYS A 140 0.39 7.55 -10.90
CA LYS A 140 -0.14 7.47 -12.28
C LYS A 140 0.23 6.14 -12.96
N SER A 141 0.38 5.09 -12.17
CA SER A 141 0.57 3.74 -12.67
C SER A 141 -0.66 3.29 -13.50
N ASN A 142 -0.50 3.22 -14.81
CA ASN A 142 -1.44 2.61 -15.75
C ASN A 142 -1.44 1.08 -15.70
N LYS A 143 -0.87 0.46 -14.66
CA LYS A 143 -1.00 -0.96 -14.40
C LYS A 143 -2.48 -1.24 -14.09
N LYS A 144 -3.24 -1.64 -15.12
CA LYS A 144 -4.46 -2.40 -14.90
C LYS A 144 -4.08 -3.58 -14.01
N THR A 145 -4.84 -3.77 -12.92
CA THR A 145 -4.82 -5.03 -12.18
C THR A 145 -4.86 -6.17 -13.19
N PRO A 146 -4.01 -7.21 -13.04
CA PRO A 146 -4.12 -8.37 -13.90
C PRO A 146 -5.58 -8.81 -13.87
N LEU A 147 -6.19 -9.05 -15.04
CA LEU A 147 -7.49 -9.70 -15.09
C LEU A 147 -7.27 -11.10 -14.53
N VAL A 148 -7.52 -11.25 -13.23
CA VAL A 148 -7.61 -12.55 -12.59
C VAL A 148 -8.69 -13.30 -13.36
N GLN A 149 -8.30 -14.34 -14.09
CA GLN A 149 -9.26 -15.28 -14.63
C GLN A 149 -10.05 -15.82 -13.44
N LYS A 150 -11.32 -15.38 -13.32
CA LYS A 150 -12.20 -15.81 -12.24
C LYS A 150 -12.56 -17.29 -12.33
N ASP A 151 -12.24 -17.93 -13.46
CA ASP A 151 -12.27 -19.37 -13.65
C ASP A 151 -10.89 -19.90 -14.06
N THR A 152 -9.96 -19.93 -13.11
CA THR A 152 -8.98 -21.02 -13.15
C THR A 152 -9.77 -22.29 -12.88
N ARG A 153 -10.15 -23.01 -13.95
CA ARG A 153 -10.70 -24.37 -13.90
C ARG A 153 -9.69 -25.22 -13.13
N GLY A 154 -9.84 -25.24 -11.81
CA GLY A 154 -9.00 -26.01 -10.93
C GLY A 154 -9.14 -27.48 -11.28
N ARG A 155 -8.15 -28.27 -10.86
CA ARG A 155 -8.19 -29.72 -10.92
C ARG A 155 -9.54 -30.19 -10.37
N PRO A 156 -10.36 -30.95 -11.13
CA PRO A 156 -11.64 -31.44 -10.65
C PRO A 156 -11.43 -32.18 -9.34
N THR A 157 -11.96 -31.64 -8.23
CA THR A 157 -11.92 -32.32 -6.95
C THR A 157 -12.87 -33.51 -7.02
N LEU A 158 -12.47 -34.66 -6.48
CA LEU A 158 -13.22 -35.94 -6.47
C LEU A 158 -14.70 -35.82 -6.07
N LYS A 159 -15.07 -34.77 -5.31
CA LYS A 159 -16.47 -34.47 -4.96
C LYS A 159 -17.35 -34.10 -6.16
N ALA A 160 -16.81 -33.42 -7.17
CA ALA A 160 -17.57 -33.01 -8.36
C ALA A 160 -17.81 -34.18 -9.35
N GLN A 161 -16.92 -35.18 -9.36
CA GLN A 161 -17.13 -36.41 -10.15
C GLN A 161 -18.25 -37.29 -9.56
N LYS A 162 -18.29 -37.44 -8.23
CA LYS A 162 -19.34 -38.22 -7.55
C LYS A 162 -20.74 -37.63 -7.70
N GLN A 163 -20.88 -36.31 -7.73
CA GLN A 163 -22.18 -35.66 -7.99
C GLN A 163 -22.65 -35.91 -9.43
N LYS A 164 -21.73 -35.87 -10.41
CA LYS A 164 -22.08 -36.14 -11.81
C LYS A 164 -22.47 -37.61 -12.05
N GLU A 165 -21.86 -38.55 -11.34
CA GLU A 165 -22.25 -39.97 -11.38
C GLU A 165 -23.63 -40.20 -10.75
N GLN A 166 -23.98 -39.50 -9.66
CA GLN A 166 -25.32 -39.60 -9.05
C GLN A 166 -26.42 -38.97 -9.91
N ASP A 167 -26.16 -37.85 -10.59
CA ASP A 167 -27.13 -37.24 -11.52
C ASP A 167 -27.37 -38.13 -12.75
N VAL A 168 -26.32 -38.73 -13.32
CA VAL A 168 -26.46 -39.67 -14.44
C VAL A 168 -27.29 -40.90 -14.04
N VAL A 169 -27.16 -41.41 -12.81
CA VAL A 169 -27.96 -42.54 -12.32
C VAL A 169 -29.43 -42.16 -12.11
N LYS A 170 -29.71 -40.93 -11.66
CA LYS A 170 -31.10 -40.43 -11.49
C LYS A 170 -31.82 -40.23 -12.82
N ASP A 171 -31.14 -39.70 -13.83
CA ASP A 171 -31.74 -39.45 -15.15
C ASP A 171 -32.01 -40.75 -15.94
N ASN A 172 -31.19 -41.79 -15.71
CA ASN A 172 -31.41 -43.11 -16.32
C ASN A 172 -32.57 -43.89 -15.68
N LEU A 173 -32.88 -43.66 -14.40
CA LEU A 173 -34.01 -44.30 -13.72
C LEU A 173 -35.36 -43.68 -14.13
N ALA A 174 -35.40 -42.37 -14.38
CA ALA A 174 -36.59 -41.67 -14.88
C ALA A 174 -36.92 -41.98 -16.36
N SER A 175 -35.94 -42.48 -17.13
CA SER A 175 -36.12 -42.79 -18.56
C SER A 175 -36.57 -44.23 -18.85
N GLN A 176 -36.64 -45.10 -17.83
CA GLN A 176 -37.05 -46.51 -17.97
C GLN A 176 -38.50 -46.81 -17.56
N GLU A 177 -39.27 -45.82 -17.07
CA GLU A 177 -40.68 -46.00 -16.68
C GLU A 177 -41.67 -45.51 -17.75
N SER A 178 -41.21 -45.34 -18.99
CA SER A 178 -42.04 -45.04 -20.15
C SER A 178 -41.87 -46.14 -21.19
N THR A 179 -42.72 -47.16 -21.13
CA THR A 179 -43.33 -47.92 -22.25
C THR A 179 -43.83 -49.26 -21.70
N PHE A 180 -45.15 -49.37 -21.47
CA PHE A 180 -46.05 -50.48 -21.83
C PHE A 180 -47.29 -50.44 -20.92
N GLU A 181 -48.45 -50.08 -21.48
CA GLU A 181 -49.71 -50.75 -21.16
C GLU A 181 -50.58 -50.80 -22.43
N PRO A 182 -51.05 -51.98 -22.86
CA PRO A 182 -51.91 -52.14 -24.02
C PRO A 182 -53.41 -52.07 -23.68
N SER A 183 -54.19 -51.74 -24.72
CA SER A 183 -55.64 -51.82 -24.77
C SER A 183 -56.15 -53.24 -24.51
N GLY A 184 -57.10 -53.40 -23.59
CA GLY A 184 -57.78 -54.67 -23.33
C GLY A 184 -58.97 -54.50 -22.39
N GLN A 185 -60.17 -54.49 -22.97
CA GLN A 185 -61.44 -54.24 -22.32
C GLN A 185 -61.87 -55.35 -21.34
N SER A 186 -62.61 -54.89 -20.31
CA SER A 186 -63.85 -55.50 -19.78
C SER A 186 -63.73 -56.80 -18.96
N SER A 187 -64.44 -57.02 -17.85
CA SER A 187 -65.28 -56.27 -16.89
C SER A 187 -65.68 -57.30 -15.80
N PHE A 188 -66.38 -56.83 -14.76
CA PHE A 188 -67.18 -57.61 -13.77
C PHE A 188 -66.38 -58.34 -12.65
N THR A 189 -66.70 -58.28 -11.35
CA THR A 189 -67.80 -57.64 -10.60
C THR A 189 -67.47 -57.58 -9.10
N THR A 190 -68.00 -56.53 -8.46
CA THR A 190 -68.53 -56.39 -7.09
C THR A 190 -68.49 -57.58 -6.13
N VAL A 191 -68.05 -57.35 -4.88
CA VAL A 191 -68.91 -57.53 -3.68
C VAL A 191 -68.48 -56.54 -2.57
N THR A 192 -69.49 -55.86 -2.04
CA THR A 192 -69.72 -55.31 -0.69
C THR A 192 -69.03 -56.10 0.45
N GLU A 193 -68.78 -55.59 1.66
CA GLU A 193 -69.74 -54.99 2.58
C GLU A 193 -69.03 -54.33 3.78
N LYS A 194 -69.78 -53.45 4.44
CA LYS A 194 -69.47 -52.68 5.66
C LYS A 194 -69.40 -53.56 6.91
N SER A 195 -68.93 -52.93 7.98
CA SER A 195 -69.01 -53.27 9.41
C SER A 195 -70.13 -54.21 9.84
#